data_AF-A0AAU9TBI6-F1
#
_entry.id   AF-A0AAU9TBI6-F1
#
_cell.length_a   1.000
_cell.length_b   1.000
_cell.length_c   1.000
_cell.angle_alpha   90.00
_cell.angle_beta   90.00
_cell.angle_gamma   90.00
#
_symmetry.space_group_name_H-M   'P 1'
#
loop_
_entity.id
_entity.type
_entity.pdbx_description
1 polymer ?
#
loop_
_entity_poly.entity_id
_entity_poly.type
_entity_poly.pdbx_seq_one_letter_code
_entity_poly.pdbx_strand_id
1 'polypeptide(L)'
;MGLPEFLETDPISSSSWPESPSIYTAGHRQESSFFYPVAARLAGEILPVVRFSELNRPGSGFDCCAVCLHEFENEDEIRRLTNCQHIFHRSCLDRWMMGYNQMTCPLCRTPFIPDDQQVAFNQRIWSESNSVSGLTGESNQLRIWN
;
A
#
# COMPACT_ATOMS: atom_id res chain seq x y z
N MET A 1 -33.15 29.52 -27.83
CA MET A 1 -32.72 28.71 -26.67
C MET A 1 -33.08 27.26 -26.92
N GLY A 2 -32.45 26.64 -27.92
CA GLY A 2 -32.68 25.25 -28.30
C GLY A 2 -31.34 24.52 -28.27
N LEU A 3 -31.28 23.40 -27.57
CA LEU A 3 -30.20 22.44 -27.67
C LEU A 3 -30.54 21.48 -28.82
N PRO A 4 -29.61 21.21 -29.74
CA PRO A 4 -29.61 19.96 -30.45
C PRO A 4 -28.49 19.07 -29.92
N GLU A 5 -28.95 17.93 -29.44
CA GLU A 5 -28.28 16.64 -29.42
C GLU A 5 -27.51 16.36 -30.71
N PHE A 6 -26.22 16.02 -30.62
CA PHE A 6 -25.53 15.29 -31.68
C PHE A 6 -24.38 14.49 -31.08
N LEU A 7 -24.54 13.16 -31.03
CA LEU A 7 -23.44 12.20 -30.90
C LEU A 7 -22.48 12.39 -32.09
N GLU A 8 -21.17 12.23 -31.87
CA GLU A 8 -20.34 11.23 -32.57
C GLU A 8 -18.84 11.35 -32.19
N THR A 9 -18.20 10.18 -32.24
CA THR A 9 -16.91 9.75 -31.67
C THR A 9 -15.69 9.91 -32.61
N ASP A 10 -14.53 10.21 -32.01
CA ASP A 10 -13.11 9.84 -32.32
C ASP A 10 -12.46 10.31 -33.67
N PRO A 11 -11.11 10.52 -33.80
CA PRO A 11 -10.01 9.69 -33.23
C PRO A 11 -8.64 10.34 -32.84
N ILE A 12 -7.99 9.71 -31.85
CA ILE A 12 -6.57 9.29 -31.69
C ILE A 12 -5.35 10.21 -32.05
N SER A 13 -4.43 10.32 -31.06
CA SER A 13 -2.97 10.61 -31.10
C SER A 13 -2.52 12.08 -31.29
N SER A 14 -1.56 12.66 -30.56
CA SER A 14 -0.45 12.13 -29.75
C SER A 14 0.28 13.28 -29.02
N SER A 15 0.86 13.00 -27.82
CA SER A 15 2.11 13.54 -27.22
C SER A 15 2.01 13.50 -25.69
N SER A 16 2.34 12.39 -25.02
CA SER A 16 3.69 12.00 -24.54
C SER A 16 4.41 13.03 -23.67
N TRP A 17 4.21 12.90 -22.36
CA TRP A 17 5.25 13.12 -21.34
C TRP A 17 5.34 11.85 -20.48
N PRO A 18 6.52 11.45 -19.99
CA PRO A 18 6.70 10.14 -19.35
C PRO A 18 6.15 10.19 -17.93
N GLU A 19 4.91 9.75 -17.75
CA GLU A 19 4.34 9.58 -16.42
C GLU A 19 4.96 8.37 -15.75
N SER A 20 5.53 8.62 -14.57
CA SER A 20 6.01 7.62 -13.61
C SER A 20 5.00 6.48 -13.48
N PRO A 21 5.42 5.21 -13.25
CA PRO A 21 4.56 4.03 -13.33
C PRO A 21 3.45 4.10 -12.28
N SER A 22 2.40 4.80 -12.66
CA SER A 22 1.19 5.01 -11.92
C SER A 22 0.30 3.89 -12.37
N ILE A 23 0.09 2.93 -11.47
CA ILE A 23 -0.78 1.77 -11.61
C ILE A 23 -2.23 2.27 -11.79
N TYR A 24 -2.58 2.84 -12.95
CA TYR A 24 -3.94 3.26 -13.27
C TYR A 24 -4.21 3.06 -14.76
N THR A 25 -4.16 1.80 -15.24
CA THR A 25 -4.90 1.43 -16.46
C THR A 25 -6.36 1.21 -16.08
N ALA A 26 -7.22 2.12 -16.54
CA ALA A 26 -8.67 1.95 -16.51
C ALA A 26 -9.05 0.78 -17.43
N GLY A 27 -9.25 -0.40 -16.83
CA GLY A 27 -9.62 -1.62 -17.58
C GLY A 27 -9.66 -2.93 -16.80
N HIS A 28 -9.25 -3.00 -15.52
CA HIS A 28 -9.43 -4.21 -14.70
C HIS A 28 -9.69 -3.84 -13.23
N ARG A 29 -10.97 -3.67 -12.87
CA ARG A 29 -11.39 -3.17 -11.55
C ARG A 29 -11.35 -4.23 -10.42
N GLN A 30 -10.94 -5.47 -10.71
CA GLN A 30 -10.95 -6.59 -9.75
C GLN A 30 -9.56 -7.10 -9.35
N GLU A 31 -8.53 -6.96 -10.19
CA GLU A 31 -7.18 -7.46 -9.89
C GLU A 31 -6.56 -6.74 -8.69
N SER A 32 -6.79 -5.42 -8.58
CA SER A 32 -6.18 -4.56 -7.58
C SER A 32 -6.54 -4.99 -6.15
N SER A 33 -7.77 -5.44 -5.91
CA SER A 33 -8.27 -5.76 -4.56
C SER A 33 -7.59 -6.97 -3.91
N PHE A 34 -7.07 -7.92 -4.69
CA PHE A 34 -6.44 -9.15 -4.17
C PHE A 34 -4.96 -8.97 -3.83
N PHE A 35 -4.28 -8.01 -4.44
CA PHE A 35 -2.86 -7.75 -4.17
C PHE A 35 -2.62 -6.95 -2.88
N TYR A 36 -3.59 -6.13 -2.44
CA TYR A 36 -3.41 -5.26 -1.28
C TYR A 36 -3.26 -6.00 0.06
N PRO A 37 -4.02 -7.08 0.37
CA PRO A 37 -3.79 -7.85 1.58
C PRO A 37 -2.40 -8.51 1.61
N VAL A 38 -1.94 -9.02 0.46
CA VAL A 38 -0.60 -9.63 0.32
C VAL A 38 0.48 -8.58 0.52
N ALA A 39 0.36 -7.43 -0.16
CA ALA A 39 1.29 -6.32 0.00
C ALA A 39 1.36 -5.83 1.45
N ALA A 40 0.22 -5.65 2.13
CA ALA A 40 0.18 -5.18 3.51
C ALA A 40 0.81 -6.17 4.48
N ARG A 41 0.60 -7.48 4.26
CA ARG A 41 1.25 -8.54 5.04
C ARG A 41 2.76 -8.50 4.87
N LEU A 42 3.24 -8.43 3.64
CA LEU A 42 4.67 -8.36 3.31
C LEU A 42 5.33 -7.09 3.87
N ALA A 43 4.67 -5.93 3.77
CA ALA A 43 5.16 -4.70 4.41
C ALA A 43 5.20 -4.85 5.94
N GLY A 44 4.22 -5.54 6.52
CA GLY A 44 4.18 -5.86 7.94
C GLY A 44 5.33 -6.77 8.43
N GLU A 45 5.92 -7.59 7.56
CA GLU A 45 7.12 -8.39 7.89
C GLU A 45 8.38 -7.53 7.99
N ILE A 46 8.46 -6.46 7.19
CA ILE A 46 9.61 -5.54 7.13
C ILE A 46 9.60 -4.57 8.33
N LEU A 47 8.40 -4.24 8.83
CA LEU A 47 8.19 -3.26 9.89
C LEU A 47 8.05 -3.97 11.24
N PRO A 48 9.11 -4.20 12.03
CA PRO A 48 8.99 -4.96 13.27
C PRO A 48 8.03 -4.30 14.27
N VAL A 49 7.31 -5.14 15.01
CA VAL A 49 6.52 -4.74 16.17
C VAL A 49 7.40 -4.85 17.40
N VAL A 50 7.45 -3.78 18.19
CA VAL A 50 8.14 -3.75 19.49
C VAL A 50 7.23 -3.09 20.52
N ARG A 51 7.51 -3.27 21.81
CA ARG A 51 6.81 -2.54 22.86
C ARG A 51 7.38 -1.13 22.95
N PHE A 52 6.54 -0.14 23.25
CA PHE A 52 7.01 1.24 23.38
C PHE A 52 8.09 1.39 24.46
N SER A 53 7.97 0.69 25.58
CA SER A 53 8.97 0.67 26.66
C SER A 53 10.36 0.17 26.26
N GLU A 54 10.47 -0.61 25.18
CA GLU A 54 11.74 -1.14 24.67
C GLU A 54 12.48 -0.13 23.78
N LEU A 55 11.82 0.97 23.40
CA LEU A 55 12.49 2.07 22.71
C LEU A 55 13.33 2.86 23.71
N ASN A 56 14.65 2.67 23.67
CA ASN A 56 15.60 3.51 24.41
C ASN A 56 15.68 4.93 23.81
N ARG A 57 14.64 5.75 24.00
CA ARG A 57 14.58 7.14 23.54
C ARG A 57 14.56 8.12 24.72
N PRO A 58 15.70 8.73 25.06
CA PRO A 58 15.68 9.96 25.85
C PRO A 58 15.15 11.11 25.00
N GLY A 59 13.90 11.55 25.25
CA GLY A 59 13.43 12.89 24.91
C GLY A 59 13.06 13.20 23.46
N SER A 60 12.63 12.23 22.65
CA SER A 60 12.01 12.57 21.37
C SER A 60 10.52 12.87 21.58
N GLY A 61 10.09 14.13 21.38
CA GLY A 61 8.71 14.60 21.60
C GLY A 61 7.65 14.05 20.65
N PHE A 62 7.62 12.74 20.44
CA PHE A 62 6.58 12.00 19.72
C PHE A 62 5.95 10.98 20.67
N ASP A 63 5.37 11.49 21.77
CA ASP A 63 4.72 10.66 22.79
C ASP A 63 3.29 10.27 22.40
N CYS A 64 2.80 10.70 21.23
CA CYS A 64 1.46 10.40 20.73
C CYS A 64 1.48 9.79 19.33
N CYS A 65 0.56 8.85 19.09
CA CYS A 65 0.32 8.29 17.77
C CYS A 65 -0.47 9.29 16.91
N ALA A 66 0.11 9.72 15.78
CA ALA A 66 -0.54 10.71 14.92
C ALA A 66 -1.79 10.21 14.17
N VAL A 67 -2.09 8.91 14.24
CA VAL A 67 -3.28 8.32 13.60
C VAL A 67 -4.49 8.35 14.55
N CYS A 68 -4.32 7.91 15.80
CA CYS A 68 -5.40 7.90 16.78
C CYS A 68 -5.36 9.08 17.76
N LEU A 69 -4.29 9.88 17.74
CA LEU A 69 -4.04 11.03 18.62
C LEU A 69 -3.95 10.69 20.12
N HIS A 70 -3.72 9.42 20.47
CA HIS A 70 -3.51 8.98 21.85
C HIS A 70 -2.02 8.89 22.19
N GLU A 71 -1.69 9.12 23.45
CA GLU A 71 -0.36 8.92 24.00
C GLU A 71 0.06 7.44 23.92
N PHE A 72 1.37 7.18 23.83
CA PHE A 72 1.92 5.84 23.89
C PHE A 72 2.11 5.40 25.34
N GLU A 73 1.61 4.22 25.67
CA GLU A 73 1.86 3.56 26.95
C GLU A 73 3.02 2.57 26.82
N ASN A 74 3.71 2.30 27.92
CA ASN A 74 4.87 1.39 27.96
C ASN A 74 4.60 0.01 27.34
N GLU A 75 3.37 -0.48 27.46
CA GLU A 75 2.95 -1.80 27.00
C GLU A 75 2.37 -1.78 25.58
N ASP A 76 2.26 -0.61 24.96
CA ASP A 76 1.74 -0.48 23.60
C ASP A 76 2.67 -1.16 22.60
N GLU A 77 2.06 -1.97 21.74
CA GLU A 77 2.72 -2.48 20.54
C GLU A 77 2.78 -1.38 19.48
N ILE A 78 4.00 -1.02 19.10
CA ILE A 78 4.26 0.03 18.11
C ILE A 78 5.05 -0.52 16.93
N ARG A 79 4.87 0.12 15.77
CA ARG A 79 5.72 -0.06 14.60
C ARG A 79 6.50 1.23 14.36
N ARG A 80 7.82 1.10 14.19
CA ARG A 80 8.69 2.20 13.78
C ARG A 80 9.07 2.02 12.31
N LEU A 81 8.74 3.01 11.48
CA LEU A 81 9.08 2.98 10.07
C LEU A 81 10.59 3.12 9.88
N THR A 82 11.21 2.19 9.15
CA THR A 82 12.67 2.17 8.93
C THR A 82 13.15 3.39 8.11
N ASN A 83 12.35 3.82 7.13
CA ASN A 83 12.76 4.87 6.19
C ASN A 83 12.66 6.29 6.75
N CYS A 84 11.77 6.54 7.72
CA CYS A 84 11.52 7.88 8.26
C CYS A 84 11.48 7.94 9.80
N GLN A 85 11.64 6.81 10.49
CA GLN A 85 11.70 6.69 11.96
C GLN A 85 10.45 7.17 12.73
N HIS A 86 9.34 7.44 12.03
CA HIS A 86 8.05 7.74 12.66
C HIS A 86 7.45 6.50 13.31
N ILE A 87 6.77 6.71 14.44
CA ILE A 87 6.23 5.66 15.31
C ILE A 87 4.70 5.76 15.32
N PHE A 88 4.04 4.61 15.24
CA PHE A 88 2.58 4.48 15.30
C PHE A 88 2.23 3.21 16.09
N HIS A 89 1.03 3.15 16.68
CA HIS A 89 0.51 1.89 17.19
C HIS A 89 0.44 0.86 16.06
N ARG A 90 0.79 -0.39 16.36
CA ARG A 90 0.70 -1.52 15.42
C ARG A 90 -0.67 -1.54 14.75
N SER A 91 -1.74 -1.50 15.54
CA SER A 91 -3.12 -1.55 15.05
C SER A 91 -3.48 -0.38 14.14
N CYS A 92 -2.97 0.82 14.43
CA CYS A 92 -3.19 2.02 13.63
C CYS A 92 -2.52 1.92 12.27
N LEU A 93 -1.25 1.49 12.24
CA LEU A 93 -0.51 1.34 11.00
C LEU A 93 -0.99 0.14 10.18
N ASP A 94 -1.38 -0.97 10.82
CA ASP A 94 -1.96 -2.13 10.14
C ASP A 94 -3.29 -1.75 9.47
N ARG A 95 -4.16 -0.97 10.14
CA ARG A 95 -5.39 -0.45 9.54
C ARG A 95 -5.10 0.53 8.40
N TRP A 96 -4.05 1.34 8.52
CA TRP A 96 -3.61 2.22 7.43
C TRP A 96 -3.23 1.42 6.17
N MET A 97 -2.46 0.35 6.33
CA MET A 97 -2.03 -0.54 5.25
C MET A 97 -3.18 -1.36 4.67
N MET A 98 -3.96 -2.02 5.52
CA MET A 98 -4.96 -3.01 5.10
C MET A 98 -6.35 -2.40 4.83
N GLY A 99 -6.74 -1.38 5.59
CA GLY A 99 -8.07 -0.77 5.52
C GLY A 99 -8.16 0.41 4.55
N TYR A 100 -7.09 1.18 4.42
CA TYR A 100 -7.02 2.34 3.51
C TYR A 100 -6.10 2.11 2.29
N ASN A 101 -5.47 0.93 2.22
CA ASN A 101 -4.59 0.52 1.12
C ASN A 101 -3.42 1.48 0.90
N GLN A 102 -2.89 2.06 1.99
CA GLN A 102 -1.81 3.04 1.93
C GLN A 102 -0.46 2.44 2.36
N MET A 103 0.54 2.54 1.48
CA MET A 103 1.91 2.06 1.71
C MET A 103 2.92 3.18 2.01
N THR A 104 2.43 4.26 2.60
CA THR A 104 3.20 5.48 2.88
C THR A 104 3.02 5.92 4.32
N CYS A 105 4.01 6.60 4.87
CA CYS A 105 3.96 7.15 6.22
C CYS A 105 2.78 8.14 6.38
N PRO A 106 1.90 7.97 7.37
CA PRO A 106 0.81 8.91 7.65
C PRO A 106 1.28 10.35 7.93
N LEU A 107 2.51 10.53 8.41
CA LEU A 107 3.07 11.84 8.78
C LEU A 107 3.80 12.53 7.61
N CYS A 108 4.71 11.82 6.95
CA CYS A 108 5.61 12.43 5.96
C CYS A 108 5.47 11.87 4.54
N ARG A 109 4.53 10.92 4.33
CA ARG A 109 4.25 10.27 3.04
C ARG A 109 5.43 9.49 2.42
N THR A 110 6.55 9.34 3.12
CA THR A 110 7.65 8.47 2.70
C THR A 110 7.13 7.03 2.51
N PRO A 111 7.44 6.36 1.39
CA PRO A 111 7.01 4.99 1.16
C PRO A 111 7.62 4.02 2.18
N PHE A 112 6.90 2.94 2.49
CA PHE A 112 7.41 1.88 3.38
C PHE A 112 8.51 1.06 2.72
N ILE A 113 8.44 0.91 1.40
CA ILE A 113 9.43 0.19 0.59
C ILE A 113 10.32 1.23 -0.09
N PRO A 114 11.64 1.19 0.12
CA PRO A 114 12.59 2.01 -0.64
C PRO A 114 12.51 1.76 -2.15
N ASP A 115 12.82 2.78 -2.95
CA ASP A 115 12.73 2.71 -4.41
C ASP A 115 13.60 1.59 -5.00
N ASP A 116 14.79 1.34 -4.45
CA ASP A 116 15.71 0.27 -4.86
C ASP A 116 15.18 -1.14 -4.58
N GLN A 117 14.20 -1.28 -3.67
CA GLN A 117 13.59 -2.56 -3.28
C GLN A 117 12.20 -2.77 -3.89
N GLN A 118 11.64 -1.76 -4.57
CA GLN A 118 10.27 -1.79 -5.08
C GLN A 118 10.05 -2.93 -6.09
N VAL A 119 11.03 -3.20 -6.96
CA VAL A 119 10.95 -4.28 -7.95
C VAL A 119 10.87 -5.65 -7.28
N ALA A 120 11.76 -5.91 -6.31
CA ALA A 120 11.78 -7.18 -5.58
C ALA A 120 10.50 -7.38 -4.75
N PHE A 121 10.00 -6.31 -4.14
CA PHE A 121 8.74 -6.32 -3.39
C PHE A 121 7.54 -6.66 -4.29
N ASN A 122 7.42 -6.02 -5.45
CA ASN A 122 6.35 -6.28 -6.41
C ASN A 122 6.39 -7.71 -6.96
N GLN A 123 7.59 -8.25 -7.23
CA GLN A 123 7.76 -9.66 -7.63
C GLN A 123 7.27 -10.62 -6.54
N ARG A 124 7.58 -10.33 -5.27
CA ARG A 124 7.08 -11.11 -4.14
C ARG A 124 5.55 -11.08 -4.05
N ILE A 125 4.95 -9.88 -4.13
CA ILE A 125 3.49 -9.72 -4.13
C ILE A 125 2.85 -10.60 -5.20
N TRP A 126 3.34 -10.52 -6.43
CA TRP A 126 2.82 -11.33 -7.53
C TRP A 126 2.91 -12.84 -7.25
N SER A 127 4.07 -13.30 -6.79
CA SER A 127 4.31 -14.72 -6.51
C SER A 127 3.39 -15.29 -5.42
N GLU A 128 3.16 -14.53 -4.35
CA GLU A 128 2.31 -14.97 -3.23
C GLU A 128 0.83 -14.87 -3.58
N SER A 129 0.46 -13.85 -4.37
CA SER A 129 -0.93 -13.66 -4.82
C SER A 129 -1.37 -14.80 -5.73
N ASN A 130 -0.51 -15.26 -6.65
CA ASN A 130 -0.81 -16.42 -7.48
C ASN A 130 -0.85 -17.73 -6.67
N SER A 131 -0.12 -17.80 -5.55
CA SER A 131 -0.12 -18.99 -4.68
C SER A 131 -1.39 -19.08 -3.85
N VAL A 132 -1.94 -17.95 -3.36
CA VAL A 132 -3.21 -17.92 -2.62
C VAL A 132 -4.41 -18.16 -3.54
N SER A 133 -4.38 -17.69 -4.79
CA SER A 133 -5.40 -17.98 -5.80
C SER A 133 -5.54 -19.48 -6.11
N GLY A 134 -4.47 -20.27 -5.89
CA GLY A 134 -4.53 -21.73 -6.01
C GLY A 134 -5.21 -22.47 -4.85
N LEU A 135 -5.42 -21.78 -3.71
CA LEU A 135 -6.05 -22.35 -2.51
C LEU A 135 -7.53 -21.96 -2.39
N THR A 136 -7.90 -20.78 -2.88
CA THR A 136 -9.29 -20.40 -3.12
C THR A 136 -9.69 -20.96 -4.49
N GLY A 137 -10.23 -22.19 -4.52
CA GLY A 137 -10.56 -22.90 -5.75
C GLY A 137 -11.57 -22.18 -6.65
N GLU A 138 -11.11 -21.20 -7.42
CA GLU A 138 -11.75 -20.73 -8.64
C GLU A 138 -10.85 -21.14 -9.80
N SER A 139 -10.99 -22.42 -10.17
CA SER A 139 -10.60 -22.90 -11.49
C SER A 139 -11.42 -22.15 -12.53
N ASN A 140 -10.90 -21.05 -13.06
CA ASN A 140 -11.30 -20.60 -14.39
C ASN A 140 -10.08 -20.42 -15.27
N GLN A 141 -9.96 -21.39 -16.17
CA GLN A 141 -8.95 -21.52 -17.17
C GLN A 141 -9.10 -20.43 -18.23
N LEU A 142 -8.17 -19.48 -18.28
CA LEU A 142 -7.91 -18.64 -19.45
C LEU A 142 -6.38 -18.63 -19.62
N ARG A 143 -5.80 -19.60 -20.33
CA ARG A 143 -5.46 -19.48 -21.77
C ARG A 143 -5.41 -18.03 -22.26
N ILE A 144 -4.20 -17.50 -22.44
CA ILE A 144 -3.58 -17.06 -23.70
C ILE A 144 -2.45 -16.08 -23.33
N TRP A 145 -1.21 -16.56 -23.36
CA TRP A 145 -0.08 -15.73 -23.78
C TRP A 145 0.36 -16.32 -25.12
N ASN A 146 -0.05 -15.69 -26.20
CA ASN A 146 0.53 -15.86 -27.53
C ASN A 146 1.26 -14.57 -27.85
#